data_AF-A0AAN7AKD8-F1
#
_entry.id   AF-A0AAN7AKD8-F1
#
_cell.length_a   1.000
_cell.length_b   1.000
_cell.length_c   1.000
_cell.angle_alpha   90.00
_cell.angle_beta   90.00
_cell.angle_gamma   90.00
#
_symmetry.space_group_name_H-M   'P 1'
#
loop_
_entity.id
_entity.type
_entity.pdbx_description
1 polymer ?
#
loop_
_entity_poly.entity_id
_entity_poly.type
_entity_poly.pdbx_seq_one_letter_code
_entity_poly.pdbx_strand_id
1 'polypeptide(L)'
;MISSRSSCLRLRLPRPRTFLGLMSLQTGTELIALALLFNKATGIYGLLTLATGYPLNALQITTYLMSVSVIAVLAYCLPHIRKGTPFQNVLLAFVYAVDTLISAAYTVAFATSWYLHLKEIQTAALTGNDGVSLTRRQDADEEFEMIVDTEFVDAAQLGAGQMDTVQQDSIDTAFSMVLIVGFTLIRTYFALVVLAYARTALLRFVDERIPEGDQQDGDDKEDICAPNPFEEGNPLSEGWQGKVGRFMLSVGTGYWLGGRKQDEEWARHVQSKFRSSRL
;
A
#
# COMPACT_ATOMS: atom_id res chain seq x y z
N MET A 1 7.54 25.42 -33.55
CA MET A 1 6.97 25.06 -32.22
C MET A 1 6.69 23.57 -32.24
N ILE A 2 7.53 22.77 -31.60
CA ILE A 2 7.34 21.32 -31.51
C ILE A 2 6.53 21.08 -30.24
N SER A 3 5.23 20.81 -30.41
CA SER A 3 4.37 20.35 -29.31
C SER A 3 4.85 18.97 -28.90
N SER A 4 5.55 18.89 -27.76
CA SER A 4 5.95 17.63 -27.15
C SER A 4 4.70 16.95 -26.60
N ARG A 5 4.02 16.18 -27.44
CA ARG A 5 2.92 15.30 -27.05
C ARG A 5 3.48 14.19 -26.18
N SER A 6 3.41 14.39 -24.85
CA SER A 6 3.84 13.41 -23.86
C SER A 6 2.99 12.15 -23.98
N SER A 7 3.53 11.10 -24.59
CA SER A 7 2.90 9.78 -24.64
C SER A 7 2.77 9.24 -23.22
N CYS A 8 1.54 9.14 -22.73
CA CYS A 8 1.26 8.62 -21.41
C CYS A 8 1.57 7.12 -21.33
N LEU A 9 2.60 6.74 -20.57
CA LEU A 9 2.83 5.35 -20.18
C LEU A 9 1.63 4.86 -19.35
N ARG A 10 0.95 3.83 -19.84
CA ARG A 10 -0.33 3.34 -19.32
C ARG A 10 -0.17 2.13 -18.40
N LEU A 11 -0.17 2.36 -17.10
CA LEU A 11 -0.39 1.30 -16.11
C LEU A 11 -1.89 1.06 -15.95
N ARG A 12 -2.38 -0.05 -16.54
CA ARG A 12 -3.79 -0.47 -16.48
C ARG A 12 -4.07 -1.15 -15.14
N LEU A 13 -4.43 -0.36 -14.13
CA LEU A 13 -4.85 -0.86 -12.82
C LEU A 13 -6.37 -1.07 -12.78
N PRO A 14 -6.87 -2.18 -12.19
CA PRO A 14 -8.31 -2.39 -12.00
C PRO A 14 -8.88 -1.32 -11.05
N ARG A 15 -10.05 -0.77 -11.40
CA ARG A 15 -10.65 0.38 -10.70
C ARG A 15 -12.00 0.01 -10.08
N PRO A 16 -12.11 -0.02 -8.74
CA PRO A 16 -13.40 -0.20 -8.09
C PRO A 16 -14.30 1.03 -8.30
N ARG A 17 -15.58 0.82 -8.61
CA ARG A 17 -16.61 1.88 -8.71
C ARG A 17 -17.43 2.08 -7.43
N THR A 18 -17.35 1.12 -6.52
CA THR A 18 -17.97 1.17 -5.19
C THR A 18 -17.02 0.53 -4.17
N PHE A 19 -17.08 0.98 -2.92
CA PHE A 19 -16.37 0.34 -1.82
C PHE A 19 -17.18 -0.89 -1.37
N LEU A 20 -16.58 -2.08 -1.45
CA LEU A 20 -17.18 -3.37 -1.11
C LEU A 20 -18.54 -3.66 -1.80
N GLY A 21 -18.84 -2.99 -2.93
CA GLY A 21 -20.12 -3.15 -3.62
C GLY A 21 -21.29 -2.37 -3.01
N LEU A 22 -21.15 -1.82 -1.80
CA LEU A 22 -22.26 -1.27 -1.00
C LEU A 22 -22.16 0.24 -0.76
N MET A 23 -20.95 0.79 -0.64
CA MET A 23 -20.73 2.18 -0.23
C MET A 23 -20.06 3.02 -1.31
N SER A 24 -20.19 4.35 -1.19
CA SER A 24 -19.49 5.30 -2.08
C SER A 24 -17.96 5.20 -1.89
N LEU A 25 -17.19 5.48 -2.95
CA LEU A 25 -15.72 5.53 -2.84
C LEU A 25 -15.25 6.56 -1.82
N GLN A 26 -15.98 7.67 -1.68
CA GLN A 26 -15.66 8.71 -0.71
C GLN A 26 -15.74 8.14 0.71
N THR A 27 -16.87 7.55 1.08
CA THR A 27 -17.06 6.92 2.40
C THR A 27 -16.05 5.80 2.63
N GLY A 28 -15.79 4.97 1.63
CA GLY A 28 -14.75 3.95 1.70
C GLY A 28 -13.36 4.54 1.96
N THR A 29 -13.00 5.62 1.27
CA THR A 29 -11.71 6.29 1.44
C THR A 29 -11.58 6.94 2.82
N GLU A 30 -12.65 7.54 3.36
CA GLU A 30 -12.68 8.05 4.73
C GLU A 30 -12.45 6.93 5.75
N LEU A 31 -13.15 5.80 5.62
CA LEU A 31 -12.99 4.65 6.50
C LEU A 31 -11.59 4.04 6.41
N ILE A 32 -11.03 3.92 5.20
CA ILE A 32 -9.67 3.43 4.99
C ILE A 32 -8.65 4.38 5.62
N ALA A 33 -8.81 5.70 5.44
CA ALA A 33 -7.91 6.69 6.01
C ALA A 33 -7.99 6.71 7.54
N LEU A 34 -9.19 6.57 8.12
CA LEU A 34 -9.40 6.45 9.56
C LEU A 34 -8.81 5.16 10.13
N ALA A 35 -8.97 4.03 9.42
CA ALA A 35 -8.37 2.76 9.80
C ALA A 35 -6.83 2.84 9.77
N LEU A 36 -6.26 3.49 8.76
CA LEU A 36 -4.81 3.73 8.70
C LEU A 36 -4.34 4.67 9.82
N LEU A 37 -5.08 5.75 10.09
CA LEU A 37 -4.78 6.67 11.19
C LEU A 37 -4.76 5.94 12.53
N PHE A 38 -5.77 5.10 12.80
CA PHE A 38 -5.84 4.28 14.01
C PHE A 38 -4.70 3.25 14.07
N ASN A 39 -4.36 2.61 12.94
CA ASN A 39 -3.23 1.68 12.86
C ASN A 39 -1.88 2.37 13.18
N LYS A 40 -1.66 3.59 12.68
CA LYS A 40 -0.44 4.33 13.00
C LYS A 40 -0.43 4.88 14.42
N ALA A 41 -1.59 5.35 14.91
CA ALA A 41 -1.74 5.82 16.27
C ALA A 41 -1.52 4.70 17.30
N THR A 42 -1.97 3.48 17.00
CA THR A 42 -1.68 2.31 17.84
C THR A 42 -0.18 2.00 17.88
N GLY A 43 0.52 2.19 16.76
CA GLY A 43 1.98 2.11 16.70
C GLY A 43 2.72 3.16 17.56
N ILE A 44 2.11 4.32 17.85
CA ILE A 44 2.67 5.31 18.79
C ILE A 44 2.70 4.76 20.22
N TYR A 45 1.82 3.81 20.59
CA TYR A 45 1.94 3.20 21.93
C TYR A 45 3.25 2.42 22.08
N GLY A 46 3.82 1.89 21.00
CA GLY A 46 5.19 1.33 21.00
C GLY A 46 6.29 2.37 21.25
N LEU A 47 5.98 3.67 21.16
CA LEU A 47 6.89 4.74 21.54
C LEU A 47 6.98 4.93 23.06
N LEU A 48 5.99 4.46 23.84
CA LEU A 48 6.10 4.48 25.31
C LEU A 48 7.27 3.62 25.80
N THR A 49 7.68 2.61 25.02
CA THR A 49 8.84 1.76 25.32
C THR A 49 10.17 2.54 25.36
N LEU A 50 10.26 3.68 24.64
CA LEU A 50 11.38 4.62 24.78
C LEU A 50 11.37 5.33 26.13
N ALA A 51 10.18 5.69 26.62
CA ALA A 51 10.04 6.39 27.89
C ALA A 51 10.34 5.49 29.09
N THR A 52 10.21 4.15 28.94
CA THR A 52 10.62 3.16 29.95
C THR A 52 12.11 2.78 29.89
N GLY A 53 12.90 3.37 28.98
CA GLY A 53 14.36 3.23 28.95
C GLY A 53 14.90 2.02 28.18
N TYR A 54 14.11 1.42 27.28
CA TYR A 54 14.58 0.33 26.43
C TYR A 54 15.51 0.86 25.31
N PRO A 55 16.67 0.24 25.06
CA PRO A 55 17.58 0.67 24.00
C PRO A 55 16.96 0.36 22.63
N LEU A 56 16.48 1.39 21.93
CA LEU A 56 15.96 1.20 20.58
C LEU A 56 17.07 1.24 19.54
N ASN A 57 16.93 0.38 18.53
CA ASN A 57 17.72 0.40 17.32
C ASN A 57 17.38 1.63 16.45
N ALA A 58 18.36 2.17 15.71
CA ALA A 58 18.19 3.30 14.80
C ALA A 58 17.09 3.07 13.74
N LEU A 59 16.90 1.82 13.30
CA LEU A 59 15.80 1.51 12.36
C LEU A 59 14.42 1.64 12.98
N GLN A 60 14.25 1.24 14.24
CA GLN A 60 12.96 1.37 14.93
C GLN A 60 12.57 2.85 15.07
N ILE A 61 13.54 3.70 15.44
CA ILE A 61 13.33 5.16 15.54
C ILE A 61 12.87 5.74 14.19
N THR A 62 13.47 5.30 13.08
CA THR A 62 13.10 5.76 11.74
C THR A 62 11.68 5.33 11.36
N THR A 63 11.29 4.09 11.67
CA THR A 63 9.93 3.59 11.45
C THR A 63 8.90 4.37 12.26
N TYR A 64 9.22 4.72 13.51
CA TYR A 64 8.35 5.54 14.34
C TYR A 64 8.20 6.97 13.82
N LEU A 65 9.31 7.59 13.38
CA LEU A 65 9.28 8.94 12.78
C LEU A 65 8.44 8.97 11.50
N MET A 66 8.53 7.93 10.68
CA MET A 66 7.66 7.75 9.51
C MET A 66 6.18 7.60 9.91
N SER A 67 5.87 6.85 10.97
CA SER A 67 4.49 6.69 11.47
C SER A 67 3.88 8.03 11.90
N VAL A 68 4.62 8.84 12.67
CA VAL A 68 4.18 10.18 13.10
C VAL A 68 3.98 11.10 11.89
N SER A 69 4.88 11.04 10.91
CA SER A 69 4.77 11.81 9.67
C SER A 69 3.51 11.44 8.88
N VAL A 70 3.22 10.14 8.74
CA VAL A 70 2.00 9.64 8.08
C VAL A 70 0.74 10.11 8.81
N ILE A 71 0.73 10.09 10.15
CA ILE A 71 -0.39 10.60 10.95
C ILE A 71 -0.62 12.10 10.69
N ALA A 72 0.45 12.90 10.70
CA ALA A 72 0.34 14.34 10.45
C ALA A 72 -0.25 14.63 9.06
N VAL A 73 0.22 13.90 8.03
CA VAL A 73 -0.30 14.05 6.67
C VAL A 73 -1.74 13.55 6.56
N LEU A 74 -2.10 12.44 7.22
CA LEU A 74 -3.47 11.93 7.26
C LEU A 74 -4.43 12.93 7.94
N ALA A 75 -4.04 13.50 9.07
CA ALA A 75 -4.83 14.51 9.77
C ALA A 75 -5.06 15.75 8.89
N TYR A 76 -4.06 16.14 8.09
CA TYR A 76 -4.20 17.21 7.10
C TYR A 76 -5.13 16.83 5.93
N CYS A 77 -5.05 15.59 5.43
CA CYS A 77 -5.82 15.15 4.26
C CYS A 77 -7.27 14.77 4.58
N LEU A 78 -7.56 14.26 5.77
CA LEU A 78 -8.90 13.79 6.18
C LEU A 78 -10.03 14.81 5.91
N PRO A 79 -9.95 16.08 6.35
CA PRO A 79 -11.03 17.05 6.09
C PRO A 79 -11.18 17.37 4.61
N HIS A 80 -10.15 17.13 3.80
CA HIS A 80 -10.13 17.41 2.37
C HIS A 80 -10.75 16.29 1.53
N ILE A 81 -10.88 15.08 2.08
CA ILE A 81 -11.60 13.98 1.43
C ILE A 81 -13.04 14.43 1.13
N ARG A 82 -13.72 15.06 2.10
CA ARG A 82 -15.08 15.60 1.93
C ARG A 82 -15.16 16.82 1.02
N LYS A 83 -14.10 17.63 0.97
CA LYS A 83 -14.03 18.82 0.13
C LYS A 83 -13.70 18.50 -1.33
N GLY A 84 -13.25 17.29 -1.62
CA GLY A 84 -12.89 16.87 -2.98
C GLY A 84 -11.65 17.58 -3.54
N THR A 85 -10.81 18.19 -2.70
CA THR A 85 -9.68 18.97 -3.22
C THR A 85 -8.64 18.07 -3.87
N PRO A 86 -8.19 18.38 -5.09
CA PRO A 86 -7.42 17.44 -5.92
C PRO A 86 -6.04 17.15 -5.33
N PHE A 87 -5.31 18.16 -4.84
CA PHE A 87 -3.97 17.98 -4.30
C PHE A 87 -3.93 17.03 -3.10
N GLN A 88 -4.75 17.30 -2.09
CA GLN A 88 -4.77 16.50 -0.85
C GLN A 88 -5.25 15.07 -1.11
N ASN A 89 -6.18 14.87 -2.04
CA ASN A 89 -6.64 13.53 -2.39
C ASN A 89 -5.57 12.73 -3.14
N VAL A 90 -4.83 13.36 -4.05
CA VAL A 90 -3.67 12.71 -4.70
C VAL A 90 -2.56 12.46 -3.67
N LEU A 91 -2.34 13.38 -2.73
CA LEU A 91 -1.36 13.21 -1.63
C LEU A 91 -1.70 12.01 -0.77
N LEU A 92 -2.97 11.90 -0.36
CA LEU A 92 -3.48 10.77 0.39
C LEU A 92 -3.24 9.44 -0.35
N ALA A 93 -3.48 9.39 -1.65
CA ALA A 93 -3.26 8.17 -2.44
C ALA A 93 -1.79 7.75 -2.47
N PHE A 94 -0.86 8.69 -2.63
CA PHE A 94 0.57 8.40 -2.59
C PHE A 94 1.04 7.97 -1.20
N VAL A 95 0.61 8.67 -0.15
CA VAL A 95 0.94 8.30 1.23
C VAL A 95 0.47 6.88 1.53
N TYR A 96 -0.77 6.54 1.14
CA TYR A 96 -1.31 5.21 1.34
C TYR A 96 -0.56 4.15 0.54
N ALA A 97 -0.22 4.44 -0.73
CA ALA A 97 0.53 3.52 -1.58
C ALA A 97 1.93 3.24 -1.04
N VAL A 98 2.66 4.29 -0.64
CA VAL A 98 4.00 4.17 -0.04
C VAL A 98 3.93 3.41 1.28
N ASP A 99 2.96 3.71 2.14
CA ASP A 99 2.75 2.99 3.39
C ASP A 99 2.49 1.49 3.17
N THR A 100 1.68 1.18 2.15
CA THR A 100 1.38 -0.21 1.77
C THR A 100 2.63 -0.91 1.24
N LEU A 101 3.46 -0.25 0.44
CA LEU A 101 4.71 -0.81 -0.09
C LEU A 101 5.74 -1.06 1.02
N ILE A 102 5.92 -0.09 1.92
CA ILE A 102 6.81 -0.24 3.08
C ILE A 102 6.33 -1.40 3.95
N SER A 103 5.03 -1.45 4.24
CA SER A 103 4.44 -2.55 5.01
C SER A 103 4.65 -3.90 4.34
N ALA A 104 4.45 -3.99 3.02
CA ALA A 104 4.67 -5.22 2.26
C ALA A 104 6.15 -5.64 2.28
N ALA A 105 7.09 -4.69 2.17
CA ALA A 105 8.52 -4.96 2.27
C ALA A 105 8.88 -5.55 3.64
N TYR A 106 8.36 -5.00 4.74
CA TYR A 106 8.54 -5.57 6.07
C TYR A 106 7.92 -6.96 6.21
N THR A 107 6.73 -7.19 5.65
CA THR A 107 6.11 -8.52 5.63
C THR A 107 6.96 -9.53 4.88
N VAL A 108 7.53 -9.17 3.73
CA VAL A 108 8.42 -10.05 2.96
C VAL A 108 9.74 -10.31 3.70
N ALA A 109 10.33 -9.29 4.31
CA ALA A 109 11.54 -9.43 5.11
C ALA A 109 11.30 -10.40 6.28
N PHE A 110 10.22 -10.19 7.04
CA PHE A 110 9.81 -11.08 8.12
C PHE A 110 9.60 -12.53 7.64
N ALA A 111 8.84 -12.72 6.55
CA ALA A 111 8.58 -14.05 6.00
C ALA A 111 9.87 -14.78 5.56
N THR A 112 10.83 -14.04 5.01
CA THR A 112 12.12 -14.59 4.59
C THR A 112 12.94 -15.03 5.80
N SER A 113 13.08 -14.19 6.81
CA SER A 113 13.81 -14.50 8.05
C SER A 113 13.21 -15.71 8.76
N TRP A 114 11.87 -15.75 8.86
CA TRP A 114 11.14 -16.85 9.44
C TRP A 114 11.37 -18.17 8.68
N TYR A 115 11.30 -18.14 7.34
CA TYR A 115 11.51 -19.33 6.51
C TYR A 115 12.94 -19.89 6.62
N LEU A 116 13.95 -19.02 6.73
CA LEU A 116 15.33 -19.44 6.96
C LEU A 116 15.51 -20.09 8.33
N HIS A 117 14.91 -19.52 9.38
CA HIS A 117 14.97 -20.10 10.73
C HIS A 117 14.34 -21.50 10.79
N LEU A 118 13.21 -21.72 10.10
CA LEU A 118 12.60 -23.06 10.00
C LEU A 118 13.53 -24.08 9.34
N LYS A 119 14.29 -23.66 8.31
CA LYS A 119 15.26 -24.55 7.66
C LYS A 119 16.39 -24.94 8.58
N GLU A 120 16.86 -24.03 9.43
CA GLU A 120 17.92 -24.31 10.42
C GLU A 120 17.45 -25.36 11.42
N ILE A 121 16.23 -25.20 11.97
CA ILE A 121 15.62 -26.17 12.90
C ILE A 121 15.49 -27.55 12.24
N GLN A 122 14.98 -27.60 11.01
CA GLN A 122 14.81 -28.86 10.29
C GLN A 122 16.15 -29.54 9.98
N THR A 123 17.18 -28.76 9.65
CA THR A 123 18.53 -29.28 9.39
C THR A 123 19.17 -29.84 10.66
N ALA A 124 18.98 -29.17 11.81
CA ALA A 124 19.42 -29.64 13.11
C ALA A 124 18.78 -30.98 13.51
N ALA A 125 17.47 -31.12 13.29
CA ALA A 125 16.73 -32.36 13.58
C ALA A 125 17.20 -33.56 12.72
N LEU A 126 17.53 -33.32 11.44
CA LEU A 126 17.98 -34.36 10.51
C LEU A 126 19.42 -34.81 10.73
N THR A 127 20.26 -33.95 11.31
CA THR A 127 21.69 -34.24 11.53
C THR A 127 21.98 -34.94 12.86
N GLY A 128 20.97 -35.14 13.72
CA GLY A 128 21.09 -35.96 14.93
C GLY A 128 22.14 -35.47 15.92
N ASN A 129 22.51 -34.18 15.87
CA ASN A 129 23.42 -33.59 16.83
C ASN A 129 22.58 -33.00 17.98
N ASP A 130 22.64 -33.63 19.15
CA ASP A 130 22.12 -33.15 20.44
C ASP A 130 22.82 -31.86 20.94
N GLY A 131 23.49 -31.14 20.05
CA GLY A 131 24.36 -30.01 20.33
C GLY A 131 24.38 -29.03 19.17
N VAL A 132 23.22 -28.63 18.64
CA VAL A 132 23.13 -27.29 18.07
C VAL A 132 23.03 -26.34 19.25
N SER A 133 24.19 -25.86 19.71
CA SER A 133 24.25 -24.70 20.57
C SER A 133 23.50 -23.57 19.87
N LEU A 134 22.38 -23.16 20.49
CA LEU A 134 21.56 -21.99 20.17
C LEU A 134 22.35 -20.69 20.39
N THR A 135 23.62 -20.64 19.98
CA THR A 135 24.35 -19.38 19.85
C THR A 135 23.76 -18.66 18.66
N ARG A 136 22.74 -17.84 18.96
CA ARG A 136 22.48 -16.54 18.33
C ARG A 136 23.71 -16.14 17.53
N ARG A 137 23.64 -16.26 16.20
CA ARG A 137 24.68 -15.72 15.34
C ARG A 137 24.58 -14.21 15.46
N GLN A 138 25.39 -13.66 16.36
CA GLN A 138 25.47 -12.26 16.73
C GLN A 138 26.20 -11.41 15.67
N ASP A 139 26.48 -11.98 14.49
CA ASP A 139 27.32 -11.40 13.44
C ASP A 139 26.59 -11.23 12.09
N ALA A 140 25.28 -11.02 12.12
CA ALA A 140 24.54 -10.53 10.95
C ALA A 140 23.82 -9.25 11.38
N ASP A 141 24.47 -8.13 11.10
CA ASP A 141 23.94 -6.77 10.97
C ASP A 141 22.75 -6.45 11.88
N GLU A 142 23.04 -5.74 12.99
CA GLU A 142 22.13 -5.23 14.01
C GLU A 142 21.03 -4.29 13.46
N GLU A 143 20.26 -4.70 12.46
CA GLU A 143 19.34 -3.81 11.76
C GLU A 143 17.86 -4.22 11.95
N PHE A 144 17.55 -5.46 12.35
CA PHE A 144 16.15 -5.86 12.54
C PHE A 144 15.93 -6.85 13.70
N GLU A 145 16.17 -6.38 14.93
CA GLU A 145 15.65 -7.07 16.11
C GLU A 145 14.17 -6.69 16.29
N MET A 146 13.29 -7.46 15.67
CA MET A 146 11.89 -7.53 16.07
C MET A 146 11.81 -8.59 17.17
N ILE A 147 11.49 -8.16 18.39
CA ILE A 147 11.28 -9.00 19.56
C ILE A 147 10.18 -10.02 19.23
N VAL A 148 10.58 -11.26 18.97
CA VAL A 148 9.71 -12.43 19.05
C VAL A 148 10.05 -13.10 20.37
N ASP A 149 9.26 -12.81 21.41
CA ASP A 149 9.30 -13.60 22.65
C ASP A 149 8.88 -15.02 22.28
N THR A 150 9.86 -15.89 22.03
CA THR A 150 9.65 -17.32 21.84
C THR A 150 9.84 -17.93 23.22
N GLU A 151 8.74 -18.31 23.88
CA GLU A 151 8.82 -19.14 25.07
C GLU A 151 9.62 -20.42 24.75
N PHE A 152 10.52 -20.75 25.66
CA PHE A 152 11.49 -21.84 25.54
C PHE A 152 10.75 -23.18 25.52
N VAL A 153 10.61 -23.81 24.35
CA VAL A 153 10.10 -25.19 24.26
C VAL A 153 11.29 -26.15 24.36
N ASP A 154 11.30 -26.96 25.42
CA ASP A 154 12.40 -27.87 25.75
C ASP A 154 12.53 -28.99 24.71
N ALA A 155 13.74 -29.14 24.15
CA ALA A 155 14.06 -30.06 23.06
C ALA A 155 13.84 -31.54 23.44
N ALA A 156 13.72 -31.86 24.73
CA ALA A 156 13.47 -33.22 25.23
C ALA A 156 12.07 -33.77 24.92
N GLN A 157 11.13 -32.93 24.45
CA GLN A 157 9.75 -33.33 24.15
C GLN A 157 9.52 -33.75 22.68
N LEU A 158 10.60 -33.90 21.91
CA LEU A 158 10.57 -34.23 20.47
C LEU A 158 10.67 -35.74 20.16
N GLY A 159 10.48 -36.59 21.18
CA GLY A 159 10.60 -38.05 21.06
C GLY A 159 9.25 -38.75 20.99
N ALA A 160 8.87 -39.22 19.80
CA ALA A 160 7.84 -40.24 19.53
C ALA A 160 6.34 -39.85 19.62
N GLY A 161 5.97 -38.61 19.96
CA GLY A 161 4.58 -38.11 19.84
C GLY A 161 4.28 -37.26 18.59
N GLN A 162 5.28 -37.08 17.72
CA GLN A 162 5.41 -35.90 16.87
C GLN A 162 5.02 -36.08 15.40
N MET A 163 4.03 -36.92 15.12
CA MET A 163 3.30 -36.84 13.84
C MET A 163 2.01 -36.04 13.98
N ASP A 164 1.37 -36.05 15.16
CA ASP A 164 0.10 -35.35 15.39
C ASP A 164 0.32 -33.86 15.74
N THR A 165 1.38 -33.53 16.49
CA THR A 165 1.75 -32.14 16.81
C THR A 165 2.43 -31.39 15.67
N VAL A 166 3.21 -32.06 14.80
CA VAL A 166 3.76 -31.43 13.58
C VAL A 166 2.65 -31.15 12.55
N GLN A 167 1.63 -32.00 12.49
CA GLN A 167 0.43 -31.73 11.70
C GLN A 167 -0.30 -30.49 12.25
N GLN A 168 -0.48 -30.39 13.57
CA GLN A 168 -1.14 -29.24 14.21
C GLN A 168 -0.32 -27.92 14.08
N ASP A 169 0.99 -27.94 14.35
CA ASP A 169 1.89 -26.77 14.18
C ASP A 169 1.99 -26.32 12.70
N SER A 170 1.94 -27.27 11.76
CA SER A 170 1.90 -26.95 10.33
C SER A 170 0.57 -26.32 9.89
N ILE A 171 -0.55 -26.69 10.54
CA ILE A 171 -1.87 -26.09 10.32
C ILE A 171 -1.90 -24.67 10.88
N ASP A 172 -1.35 -24.44 12.08
CA ASP A 172 -1.28 -23.10 12.71
C ASP A 172 -0.36 -22.15 11.94
N THR A 173 0.73 -22.68 11.38
CA THR A 173 1.64 -21.98 10.46
C THR A 173 0.99 -21.66 9.11
N ALA A 174 0.22 -22.60 8.54
CA ALA A 174 -0.49 -22.37 7.28
C ALA A 174 -1.59 -21.32 7.44
N PHE A 175 -2.31 -21.34 8.57
CA PHE A 175 -3.36 -20.35 8.88
C PHE A 175 -2.78 -18.95 9.02
N SER A 176 -1.68 -18.78 9.78
CA SER A 176 -1.00 -17.49 9.93
C SER A 176 -0.47 -16.97 8.59
N MET A 177 0.08 -17.83 7.72
CA MET A 177 0.51 -17.44 6.38
C MET A 177 -0.66 -16.96 5.50
N VAL A 178 -1.79 -17.68 5.52
CA VAL A 178 -3.02 -17.29 4.82
C VAL A 178 -3.53 -15.95 5.33
N LEU A 179 -3.49 -15.72 6.65
CA LEU A 179 -3.87 -14.43 7.24
C LEU A 179 -2.95 -13.31 6.78
N ILE A 180 -1.62 -13.51 6.82
CA ILE A 180 -0.64 -12.50 6.39
C ILE A 180 -0.91 -12.11 4.94
N VAL A 181 -1.00 -13.09 4.03
CA VAL A 181 -1.29 -12.84 2.61
C VAL A 181 -2.66 -12.18 2.44
N GLY A 182 -3.68 -12.63 3.16
CA GLY A 182 -5.02 -12.06 3.16
C GLY A 182 -5.01 -10.58 3.57
N PHE A 183 -4.33 -10.23 4.65
CA PHE A 183 -4.19 -8.85 5.11
C PHE A 183 -3.41 -7.98 4.13
N THR A 184 -2.34 -8.52 3.51
CA THR A 184 -1.60 -7.81 2.46
C THR A 184 -2.50 -7.52 1.25
N LEU A 185 -3.27 -8.51 0.79
CA LEU A 185 -4.21 -8.33 -0.33
C LEU A 185 -5.32 -7.32 -0.01
N ILE A 186 -5.86 -7.35 1.21
CA ILE A 186 -6.85 -6.36 1.67
C ILE A 186 -6.26 -4.95 1.62
N ARG A 187 -5.02 -4.76 2.11
CA ARG A 187 -4.34 -3.46 2.01
C ARG A 187 -4.09 -3.03 0.57
N THR A 188 -3.69 -3.95 -0.31
CA THR A 188 -3.54 -3.64 -1.74
C THR A 188 -4.87 -3.21 -2.35
N TYR A 189 -5.98 -3.89 -2.02
CA TYR A 189 -7.31 -3.48 -2.46
C TYR A 189 -7.67 -2.08 -1.96
N PHE A 190 -7.43 -1.78 -0.68
CA PHE A 190 -7.66 -0.44 -0.13
C PHE A 190 -6.81 0.63 -0.83
N ALA A 191 -5.56 0.32 -1.18
CA ALA A 191 -4.73 1.23 -1.98
C ALA A 191 -5.39 1.55 -3.33
N LEU A 192 -5.89 0.53 -4.03
CA LEU A 192 -6.62 0.73 -5.29
C LEU A 192 -7.89 1.58 -5.11
N VAL A 193 -8.62 1.42 -4.00
CA VAL A 193 -9.79 2.24 -3.68
C VAL A 193 -9.40 3.72 -3.51
N VAL A 194 -8.36 4.00 -2.71
CA VAL A 194 -7.89 5.38 -2.48
C VAL A 194 -7.36 6.00 -3.78
N LEU A 195 -6.59 5.25 -4.58
CA LEU A 195 -6.11 5.69 -5.89
C LEU A 195 -7.26 5.99 -6.86
N ALA A 196 -8.31 5.16 -6.87
CA ALA A 196 -9.47 5.36 -7.73
C ALA A 196 -10.24 6.62 -7.30
N TYR A 197 -10.43 6.82 -5.99
CA TYR A 197 -11.09 8.01 -5.46
C TYR A 197 -10.32 9.29 -5.80
N ALA A 198 -9.02 9.31 -5.54
CA ALA A 198 -8.16 10.46 -5.81
C ALA A 198 -8.20 10.88 -7.28
N ARG A 199 -8.18 9.91 -8.20
CA ARG A 199 -8.34 10.16 -9.63
C ARG A 199 -9.71 10.76 -9.95
N THR A 200 -10.79 10.24 -9.37
CA THR A 200 -12.13 10.82 -9.60
C THR A 200 -12.25 12.25 -9.09
N ALA A 201 -11.66 12.57 -7.94
CA ALA A 201 -11.62 13.94 -7.43
C ALA A 201 -10.77 14.87 -8.33
N LEU A 202 -9.62 14.37 -8.80
CA LEU A 202 -8.75 15.09 -9.73
C LEU A 202 -9.45 15.42 -11.05
N LEU A 203 -10.07 14.42 -11.69
CA LEU A 203 -10.74 14.61 -12.98
C LEU A 203 -11.98 15.49 -12.87
N ARG A 204 -12.76 15.35 -11.78
CA ARG A 204 -13.88 16.27 -11.51
C ARG A 204 -13.40 17.72 -11.42
N PHE A 205 -12.30 17.96 -10.72
CA PHE A 205 -11.72 19.29 -10.61
C PHE A 205 -11.26 19.84 -11.97
N VAL A 206 -10.65 18.99 -12.81
CA VAL A 206 -10.24 19.38 -14.17
C VAL A 206 -11.46 19.72 -15.03
N ASP A 207 -12.51 18.89 -15.00
CA ASP A 207 -13.74 19.09 -15.78
C ASP A 207 -14.50 20.36 -15.34
N GLU A 208 -14.50 20.71 -14.05
CA GLU A 208 -15.15 21.92 -13.52
C GLU A 208 -14.40 23.21 -13.87
N ARG A 209 -13.07 23.15 -14.02
CA ARG A 209 -12.20 24.33 -14.20
C ARG A 209 -11.79 24.58 -15.64
N ILE A 210 -11.80 23.54 -16.48
CA ILE A 210 -11.45 23.59 -17.90
C ILE A 210 -12.68 23.14 -18.70
N PRO A 211 -13.69 24.01 -18.89
CA PRO A 211 -14.79 23.71 -19.81
C PRO A 211 -14.21 23.50 -21.22
N GLU A 212 -14.80 22.56 -21.97
CA GLU A 212 -14.41 22.04 -23.31
C GLU A 212 -14.40 23.12 -24.44
N GLY A 213 -13.75 24.27 -24.24
CA GLY A 213 -13.72 25.40 -25.17
C GLY A 213 -12.55 25.40 -26.16
N ASP A 214 -11.49 24.65 -25.89
CA ASP A 214 -10.27 24.57 -26.73
C ASP A 214 -10.02 23.16 -27.29
N GLN A 215 -11.03 22.28 -27.24
CA GLN A 215 -10.94 20.96 -27.85
C GLN A 215 -11.32 21.10 -29.33
N GLN A 216 -10.37 21.59 -30.13
CA GLN A 216 -10.53 21.63 -31.58
C GLN A 216 -10.89 20.23 -32.07
N ASP A 217 -12.09 20.13 -32.64
CA ASP A 217 -12.73 18.96 -33.23
C ASP A 217 -11.86 18.46 -34.41
N GLY A 218 -10.84 17.69 -34.08
CA GLY A 218 -9.96 17.00 -35.03
C GLY A 218 -10.24 15.50 -34.92
N ASP A 219 -10.70 14.91 -36.00
CA ASP A 219 -11.14 13.51 -36.17
C ASP A 219 -10.03 12.45 -35.94
N ASP A 220 -8.87 12.85 -35.41
CA ASP A 220 -7.73 11.98 -35.11
C ASP A 220 -7.73 11.60 -33.63
N LYS A 221 -8.49 10.55 -33.29
CA LYS A 221 -8.67 10.02 -31.92
C LYS A 221 -7.41 9.34 -31.35
N GLU A 222 -6.31 10.06 -31.25
CA GLU A 222 -5.14 9.66 -30.46
C GLU A 222 -5.31 10.10 -29.01
N ASP A 223 -5.73 9.17 -28.15
CA ASP A 223 -5.45 9.12 -26.70
C ASP A 223 -5.06 10.42 -25.97
N ILE A 224 -5.94 11.43 -26.00
CA ILE A 224 -5.67 12.73 -25.38
C ILE A 224 -5.76 12.58 -23.86
N CYS A 225 -4.65 12.84 -23.17
CA CYS A 225 -4.62 12.95 -21.73
C CYS A 225 -5.26 14.27 -21.30
N ALA A 226 -5.99 14.25 -20.19
CA ALA A 226 -6.54 15.45 -19.58
C ALA A 226 -5.41 16.46 -19.28
N PRO A 227 -5.66 17.77 -19.39
CA PRO A 227 -4.68 18.79 -19.03
C PRO A 227 -4.23 18.61 -17.58
N ASN A 228 -2.94 18.84 -17.31
CA ASN A 228 -2.41 18.70 -15.97
C ASN A 228 -2.81 19.93 -15.11
N PRO A 229 -3.57 19.75 -14.01
CA PRO A 229 -4.04 20.87 -13.19
C PRO A 229 -2.93 21.59 -12.39
N PHE A 230 -1.71 21.02 -12.34
CA PHE A 230 -0.54 21.61 -11.65
C PHE A 230 0.49 22.21 -12.61
N GLU A 231 0.19 22.30 -13.91
CA GLU A 231 1.03 23.00 -14.89
C GLU A 231 1.14 24.51 -14.62
N GLU A 232 2.29 25.07 -14.99
CA GLU A 232 2.62 26.48 -14.76
C GLU A 232 1.60 27.38 -15.45
N GLY A 233 0.99 28.29 -14.68
CA GLY A 233 -0.09 29.17 -15.14
C GLY A 233 -1.46 28.86 -14.54
N ASN A 234 -1.64 27.69 -13.90
CA ASN A 234 -2.84 27.40 -13.12
C ASN A 234 -2.71 27.85 -11.65
N PRO A 235 -3.79 28.27 -10.97
CA PRO A 235 -3.74 28.69 -9.56
C PRO A 235 -3.29 27.57 -8.61
N LEU A 236 -3.47 26.31 -9.01
CA LEU A 236 -3.01 25.14 -8.25
C LEU A 236 -1.50 24.88 -8.38
N SER A 237 -0.84 25.53 -9.33
CA SER A 237 0.60 25.39 -9.58
C SER A 237 1.45 26.31 -8.69
N GLU A 238 0.82 27.23 -7.96
CA GLU A 238 1.52 28.20 -7.13
C GLU A 238 2.14 27.54 -5.88
N GLY A 239 3.39 27.92 -5.60
CA GLY A 239 4.12 27.48 -4.41
C GLY A 239 4.64 26.03 -4.45
N TRP A 240 4.86 25.46 -3.27
CA TRP A 240 5.44 24.12 -3.12
C TRP A 240 4.47 23.00 -3.50
N GLN A 241 3.16 23.22 -3.34
CA GLN A 241 2.11 22.25 -3.65
C GLN A 241 2.05 21.95 -5.16
N GLY A 242 2.22 22.98 -6.01
CA GLY A 242 2.30 22.79 -7.45
C GLY A 242 3.47 21.91 -7.87
N LYS A 243 4.66 22.12 -7.28
CA LYS A 243 5.86 21.29 -7.55
C LYS A 243 5.64 19.83 -7.16
N VAL A 244 5.10 19.60 -5.96
CA VAL A 244 4.79 18.26 -5.46
C VAL A 244 3.70 17.60 -6.31
N GLY A 245 2.63 18.33 -6.65
CA GLY A 245 1.56 17.84 -7.51
C GLY A 245 2.04 17.44 -8.90
N ARG A 246 2.95 18.21 -9.52
CA ARG A 246 3.57 17.84 -10.79
C ARG A 246 4.40 16.56 -10.70
N PHE A 247 5.20 16.42 -9.63
CA PHE A 247 5.97 15.20 -9.40
C PHE A 247 5.06 13.98 -9.20
N MET A 248 3.97 14.14 -8.46
CA MET A 248 3.02 13.05 -8.22
C MET A 248 2.27 12.63 -9.48
N LEU A 249 1.88 13.59 -10.33
CA LEU A 249 1.23 13.28 -11.60
C LEU A 249 2.21 12.79 -12.67
N SER A 250 3.50 13.12 -12.58
CA SER A 250 4.51 12.54 -13.47
C SER A 250 4.71 11.05 -13.18
N VAL A 251 4.56 10.63 -11.92
CA VAL A 251 4.51 9.22 -11.53
C VAL A 251 3.16 8.62 -11.94
N GLY A 252 3.14 7.96 -13.09
CA GLY A 252 1.95 7.29 -13.61
C GLY A 252 0.98 8.23 -14.31
N THR A 253 1.48 9.20 -15.09
CA THR A 253 0.66 10.19 -15.82
C THR A 253 -0.50 9.56 -16.59
N GLY A 254 -0.31 8.36 -17.17
CA GLY A 254 -1.34 7.64 -17.92
C GLY A 254 -2.49 7.17 -17.04
N TYR A 255 -2.21 6.84 -15.78
CA TYR A 255 -3.24 6.48 -14.81
C TYR A 255 -4.05 7.72 -14.39
N TRP A 256 -3.38 8.83 -14.08
CA TRP A 256 -4.02 10.04 -13.53
C TRP A 256 -4.81 10.83 -14.57
N LEU A 257 -4.20 11.11 -15.71
CA LEU A 257 -4.73 12.03 -16.73
C LEU A 257 -5.27 11.30 -17.96
N GLY A 258 -4.94 10.03 -18.17
CA GLY A 258 -5.33 9.27 -19.37
C GLY A 258 -6.69 8.56 -19.30
N GLY A 259 -7.18 8.16 -20.48
CA GLY A 259 -7.96 6.92 -20.66
C GLY A 259 -9.48 6.96 -20.42
N ARG A 260 -10.14 8.12 -20.29
CA ARG A 260 -11.60 8.16 -19.97
C ARG A 260 -12.48 7.24 -20.83
N LYS A 261 -12.38 7.30 -22.16
CA LYS A 261 -13.26 6.52 -23.08
C LYS A 261 -12.85 5.05 -23.20
N GLN A 262 -11.57 4.76 -23.44
CA GLN A 262 -11.09 3.38 -23.60
C GLN A 262 -11.04 2.58 -22.29
N ASP A 263 -10.81 3.22 -21.14
CA ASP A 263 -10.86 2.52 -19.84
C ASP A 263 -12.30 2.12 -19.49
N GLU A 264 -13.29 2.93 -19.88
CA GLU A 264 -14.70 2.57 -19.77
C GLU A 264 -15.06 1.42 -20.72
N GLU A 265 -14.49 1.39 -21.92
CA GLU A 265 -14.63 0.27 -22.86
C GLU A 265 -14.01 -1.02 -22.30
N TRP A 266 -12.81 -0.95 -21.71
CA TRP A 266 -12.17 -2.08 -21.05
C TRP A 266 -12.99 -2.58 -19.85
N ALA A 267 -13.44 -1.67 -18.98
CA ALA A 267 -14.26 -2.03 -17.83
C ALA A 267 -15.57 -2.70 -18.26
N ARG A 268 -16.22 -2.18 -19.32
CA ARG A 268 -17.39 -2.80 -19.95
C ARG A 268 -17.07 -4.20 -20.48
N HIS A 269 -15.94 -4.38 -21.14
CA HIS A 269 -15.52 -5.66 -21.71
C HIS A 269 -15.18 -6.71 -20.63
N VAL A 270 -14.54 -6.29 -19.53
CA VAL A 270 -14.27 -7.18 -18.39
C VAL A 270 -15.58 -7.58 -17.72
N GLN A 271 -16.48 -6.61 -17.50
CA GLN A 271 -17.77 -6.86 -16.88
C GLN A 271 -18.68 -7.74 -17.76
N SER A 272 -18.62 -7.61 -19.09
CA SER A 272 -19.37 -8.47 -20.00
C SER A 272 -18.88 -9.93 -19.93
N LYS A 273 -17.56 -10.16 -19.77
CA LYS A 273 -16.99 -11.51 -19.59
C LYS A 273 -17.45 -12.19 -18.30
N PHE A 274 -17.56 -11.46 -17.19
CA PHE A 274 -18.07 -12.02 -15.93
C PHE A 274 -19.58 -12.25 -15.92
N ARG A 275 -20.32 -11.50 -16.76
CA ARG A 275 -21.77 -11.69 -16.91
C ARG A 275 -22.09 -12.86 -17.86
N SER A 276 -21.25 -13.10 -18.87
CA SER A 276 -21.44 -14.25 -19.77
C SER A 276 -21.09 -15.59 -19.13
N SER A 277 -20.36 -15.62 -18.00
CA SER A 277 -20.04 -16.84 -17.26
C SER A 277 -21.06 -17.21 -16.18
N ARG A 278 -22.19 -16.49 -16.09
CA ARG A 278 -23.30 -16.77 -15.15
C ARG A 278 -24.58 -17.25 -15.85
N LEU A 279 -24.49 -17.60 -17.13
CA LEU A 279 -25.53 -18.25 -17.93
C LEU A 279 -24.97 -19.57 -18.44
#